data_AF-A0A925P936-F1
#
_entry.id   AF-A0A925P936-F1
#
_cell.length_a   1.000
_cell.length_b   1.000
_cell.length_c   1.000
_cell.angle_alpha   90.00
_cell.angle_beta   90.00
_cell.angle_gamma   90.00
#
_symmetry.space_group_name_H-M   'P 1'
#
loop_
_entity.id
_entity.type
_entity.pdbx_description
1 polymer ?
#
loop_
_entity_poly.entity_id
_entity_poly.type
_entity_poly.pdbx_seq_one_letter_code
_entity_poly.pdbx_strand_id
1 'polypeptide(L)' 'MLRLHLFPHLGSLVLALLLAASAECAEPRVWTSSDGKTVTATLLDATATTVTIKTDAGREFTLPHERMSEADR' A
#
# COMPACT_ATOMS: atom_id res chain seq x y z
N MET A 1 5.53 -37.25 30.99
CA MET A 1 5.37 -35.79 31.25
C MET A 1 6.37 -35.05 30.38
N LEU A 2 5.93 -34.32 29.35
CA LEU A 2 6.78 -33.34 28.68
C LEU A 2 5.94 -32.11 28.35
N ARG A 3 5.98 -31.12 29.23
CA ARG A 3 5.33 -29.83 29.01
C ARG A 3 6.25 -29.01 28.10
N LEU A 4 5.97 -29.09 26.79
CA LEU A 4 6.66 -28.32 25.76
C LEU A 4 6.23 -26.86 25.84
N HIS A 5 6.77 -26.11 26.80
CA HIS A 5 6.73 -24.64 26.78
C HIS A 5 7.78 -24.14 25.79
N LEU A 6 7.60 -24.46 24.51
CA LEU A 6 8.42 -23.89 23.45
C LEU A 6 7.94 -22.45 23.24
N PHE A 7 8.62 -21.51 23.91
CA PHE A 7 8.67 -20.07 23.62
C PHE A 7 7.54 -19.53 22.73
N PRO A 8 6.38 -19.13 23.29
CA PRO A 8 5.27 -18.52 22.50
C PRO A 8 5.71 -17.25 21.75
N HIS A 9 6.82 -16.65 22.18
CA HIS A 9 7.42 -15.48 21.56
C HIS A 9 8.14 -15.78 20.24
N LEU A 10 8.61 -17.01 20.01
CA LEU A 10 9.36 -17.33 18.79
C LEU A 10 8.42 -17.40 17.57
N GLY A 11 7.24 -18.01 17.74
CA GLY A 11 6.19 -18.00 16.72
C GLY A 11 5.65 -16.59 16.45
N SER A 12 5.45 -15.79 17.51
CA SER A 12 5.03 -14.39 17.38
C SER A 12 6.07 -13.52 16.68
N LEU A 13 7.37 -13.76 16.91
CA LEU A 13 8.45 -13.02 16.27
C LEU A 13 8.56 -13.35 14.78
N VAL A 14 8.43 -14.63 14.41
CA VAL A 14 8.44 -15.07 13.01
C VAL A 14 7.23 -14.52 12.26
N LEU A 15 6.04 -14.53 12.88
CA LEU A 15 4.84 -13.93 12.30
C LEU A 15 4.98 -12.41 12.10
N ALA A 16 5.54 -11.70 13.09
CA ALA A 16 5.79 -10.27 12.97
C ALA A 16 6.84 -9.94 11.89
N LEU A 17 7.87 -10.78 11.75
CA LEU A 17 8.91 -10.61 10.73
C LEU A 17 8.36 -10.86 9.31
N LEU A 18 7.48 -11.87 9.15
CA LEU A 18 6.78 -12.14 7.89
C LEU A 18 5.84 -10.99 7.51
N LEU A 19 5.15 -10.37 8.47
CA LEU A 19 4.24 -9.25 8.22
C LEU A 19 4.99 -7.94 7.86
N ALA A 20 6.17 -7.72 8.44
CA ALA A 20 7.00 -6.55 8.13
C ALA A 20 7.67 -6.63 6.75
N ALA A 21 7.92 -7.84 6.23
CA ALA A 21 8.52 -8.06 4.91
C ALA A 21 7.57 -7.69 3.75
N SER A 22 6.28 -7.51 4.01
CA SER A 22 5.26 -7.12 3.03
C SER A 22 5.15 -5.61 2.81
N ALA A 23 6.09 -4.81 3.32
CA ALA A 23 6.18 -3.39 2.98
C ALA A 23 6.71 -3.25 1.54
N GLU A 24 5.82 -3.49 0.58
CA GLU A 24 6.07 -3.25 -0.83
C GLU A 24 6.27 -1.75 -1.03
N CYS A 25 7.50 -1.32 -1.25
CA CYS A 25 7.79 0.06 -1.62
C CYS A 25 7.28 0.23 -3.05
N ALA A 26 6.06 0.75 -3.19
CA ALA A 26 5.46 0.95 -4.50
C ALA A 26 6.36 1.85 -5.36
N GLU A 27 6.52 1.50 -6.63
CA GLU A 27 7.31 2.31 -7.55
C GLU A 27 6.49 3.53 -8.01
N PRO A 28 7.12 4.71 -8.18
CA PRO A 28 6.43 5.88 -8.72
C PRO A 28 6.03 5.60 -10.18
N ARG A 29 4.73 5.70 -10.46
CA ARG A 29 4.16 5.57 -11.81
C ARG A 29 3.42 6.84 -12.21
N VAL A 30 3.10 6.94 -13.50
CA VAL A 30 2.20 7.99 -14.01
C VAL A 30 0.76 7.56 -13.75
N TRP A 31 0.00 8.41 -13.09
CA TRP A 31 -1.43 8.24 -12.81
C TRP A 31 -2.24 9.21 -13.65
N THR A 32 -3.35 8.76 -14.21
CA THR A 32 -4.25 9.63 -14.98
C THR A 32 -5.55 9.87 -14.21
N SER A 33 -5.83 11.13 -13.89
CA SER A 33 -7.12 11.54 -13.31
C SER A 33 -8.21 11.54 -14.38
N SER A 34 -9.49 11.41 -14.00
CA SER A 34 -10.62 11.45 -14.95
C SER A 34 -10.69 12.74 -15.78
N ASP A 35 -10.14 13.85 -15.29
CA ASP A 35 -10.02 15.12 -16.02
C ASP A 35 -8.90 15.10 -17.09
N GLY A 36 -8.24 13.95 -17.32
CA GLY A 36 -7.16 13.78 -18.30
C GLY A 36 -5.80 14.29 -17.84
N LYS A 37 -5.67 14.76 -16.58
CA LYS A 37 -4.41 15.21 -16.01
C LYS A 37 -3.56 14.03 -15.56
N THR A 38 -2.29 14.03 -15.93
CA THR A 38 -1.32 13.02 -15.52
C THR A 38 -0.46 13.51 -14.36
N VAL A 39 -0.20 12.65 -13.37
CA VAL A 39 0.69 12.96 -12.25
C VAL A 39 1.61 11.78 -11.95
N THR A 40 2.91 12.03 -11.80
CA THR A 40 3.84 11.01 -11.34
C THR A 40 3.75 10.89 -9.82
N ALA A 41 3.33 9.74 -9.34
CA ALA A 41 3.11 9.50 -7.92
C ALA A 41 3.30 8.03 -7.56
N THR A 42 3.65 7.82 -6.30
CA THR A 42 3.76 6.49 -5.68
C THR A 42 2.42 6.13 -5.05
N LEU A 43 1.97 4.88 -5.23
CA LEU A 43 0.82 4.37 -4.50
C LEU A 43 1.18 4.24 -3.02
N LEU A 44 0.42 4.89 -2.15
CA LEU A 44 0.56 4.69 -0.70
C LEU A 44 -0.45 3.69 -0.16
N ASP A 45 -1.69 3.78 -0.65
CA ASP A 45 -2.79 2.95 -0.17
C ASP A 45 -3.87 2.82 -1.25
N ALA A 46 -4.50 1.65 -1.34
CA ALA A 46 -5.64 1.44 -2.23
C ALA A 46 -6.73 0.68 -1.47
N THR A 47 -7.93 1.27 -1.42
CA THR A 47 -9.14 0.63 -0.91
C THR A 47 -10.08 0.33 -2.08
N ALA A 48 -11.21 -0.32 -1.80
CA ALA A 48 -12.23 -0.57 -2.82
C ALA A 48 -12.84 0.71 -3.43
N THR A 49 -12.68 1.85 -2.75
CA THR A 49 -13.34 3.12 -3.10
C THR A 49 -12.39 4.28 -3.34
N THR A 50 -11.17 4.21 -2.82
CA THR A 50 -10.22 5.33 -2.84
C THR A 50 -8.79 4.84 -2.99
N VAL A 51 -7.99 5.61 -3.71
CA VAL A 51 -6.56 5.41 -3.87
C VAL A 51 -5.83 6.62 -3.30
N THR A 52 -4.89 6.39 -2.40
CA THR A 52 -4.00 7.43 -1.86
C THR A 52 -2.67 7.35 -2.59
N ILE A 53 -2.31 8.44 -3.28
CA ILE A 53 -1.06 8.56 -4.01
C ILE A 53 -0.22 9.70 -3.43
N LYS A 54 1.10 9.57 -3.49
CA LYS A 54 2.05 10.60 -3.08
C LYS A 54 2.90 11.04 -4.26
N THR A 55 2.83 12.32 -4.60
CA THR A 55 3.63 12.89 -5.68
C THR A 55 5.10 13.01 -5.29
N ASP A 56 5.96 13.21 -6.28
CA ASP A 56 7.39 13.47 -6.09
C ASP A 56 7.67 14.69 -5.18
N ALA A 57 6.81 15.71 -5.25
CA ALA A 57 6.84 16.87 -4.36
C ALA A 57 6.45 16.55 -2.90
N GLY A 58 6.18 15.28 -2.58
CA GLY A 58 5.79 14.81 -1.26
C GLY A 58 4.33 15.05 -0.89
N ARG A 59 3.51 15.53 -1.83
CA ARG A 59 2.10 15.84 -1.57
C ARG A 59 1.24 14.60 -1.73
N GLU A 60 0.45 14.31 -0.71
CA GLU A 60 -0.49 13.19 -0.69
C GLU A 60 -1.85 13.62 -1.23
N PHE A 61 -2.43 12.77 -2.06
CA PHE A 61 -3.75 12.96 -2.65
C PHE A 61 -4.55 11.68 -2.50
N THR A 62 -5.78 11.81 -2.00
CA THR A 62 -6.75 10.71 -2.01
C THR A 62 -7.70 10.92 -3.17
N LEU A 63 -7.65 10.02 -4.14
CA LEU A 63 -8.49 10.00 -5.33
C LEU A 63 -9.61 8.97 -5.13
N PRO A 64 -10.90 9.37 -5.19
CA PRO A 64 -11.97 8.39 -5.23
C PRO A 64 -11.97 7.64 -6.58
N HIS A 65 -12.32 6.36 -6.58
CA HIS A 65 -12.36 5.49 -7.78
C HIS A 65 -13.25 6.05 -8.91
N GLU A 66 -14.24 6.89 -8.57
CA GLU A 66 -15.11 7.57 -9.52
C GLU A 66 -14.40 8.67 -10.32
N ARG A 67 -13.25 9.15 -9.82
CA ARG A 67 -12.43 10.23 -10.39
C ARG A 67 -11.11 9.73 -10.96
N MET A 68 -10.94 8.41 -11.04
CA MET A 68 -9.83 7.77 -11.73
C MET A 68 -10.24 7.40 -13.15
N SER A 69 -9.27 7.39 -14.07
CA SER A 69 -9.46 6.81 -15.40
C SER A 69 -9.82 5.32 -15.28
N GLU A 70 -10.58 4.80 -16.25
CA GLU A 70 -10.97 3.38 -16.29
C GLU A 70 -9.75 2.43 -16.33
N ALA A 71 -8.62 2.89 -16.90
CA ALA A 71 -7.38 2.13 -16.95
C ALA A 71 -6.58 2.12 -15.63
N ASP A 72 -6.89 3.03 -14.70
CA ASP A 72 -6.18 3.20 -13.43
C ASP A 72 -7.01 2.76 -12.21
N ARG A 73 -8.32 2.48 -12.38
CA ARG A 73 -9.21 1.92 -11.34
C ARG A 73 -8.85 0.46 -11.06
#